data_AF-A0A929KYQ8-F1
#
_entry.id   AF-A0A929KYQ8-F1
#
_cell.length_a   1.000
_cell.length_b   1.000
_cell.length_c   1.000
_cell.angle_alpha   90.00
_cell.angle_beta   90.00
_cell.angle_gamma   90.00
#
_symmetry.space_group_name_H-M   'P 1'
#
loop_
_entity.id
_entity.type
_entity.pdbx_description
1 polymer ?
#
loop_
_entity_poly.entity_id
_entity_poly.type
_entity_poly.pdbx_seq_one_letter_code
_entity_poly.pdbx_strand_id
1 'polypeptide(L)'
;MKTNLIKCVAVSTVVIFSACGSESPDGIYVAKWKNEFSVADDTIIIKDNIVTKRTGYQKIRNGKLKPKEWSVQRWRFNDPDSPVIEPGEKEISIGTTTYKLIEP
;
A
#
# COMPACT_ATOMS: atom_id res chain seq x y z
N MET A 1 1.86 3.38 67.61
CA MET A 1 2.83 2.67 66.74
C MET A 1 2.02 1.99 65.64
N LYS A 2 1.82 2.62 64.47
CA LYS A 2 2.59 2.45 63.23
C LYS A 2 2.93 0.98 62.92
N THR A 3 2.25 0.39 61.93
CA THR A 3 2.84 -0.10 60.66
C THR A 3 1.74 -0.51 59.68
N ASN A 4 1.82 0.05 58.47
CA ASN A 4 1.00 -0.24 57.30
C ASN A 4 1.46 -1.56 56.65
N LEU A 5 0.54 -2.44 56.22
CA LEU A 5 0.89 -3.60 55.40
C LEU A 5 0.20 -3.53 54.02
N ILE A 6 0.99 -2.99 53.11
CA ILE A 6 1.08 -3.06 51.65
C ILE A 6 0.06 -3.93 50.89
N LYS A 7 -0.61 -3.26 49.95
CA LYS A 7 -1.41 -3.80 48.84
C LYS A 7 -0.50 -4.50 47.82
N CYS A 8 -0.83 -5.72 47.41
CA CYS A 8 -0.28 -6.34 46.19
C CYS A 8 -1.41 -6.50 45.17
N VAL A 9 -1.58 -5.48 44.32
CA VAL A 9 -2.37 -5.60 43.08
C VAL A 9 -1.46 -6.28 42.07
N ALA A 10 -1.72 -7.55 41.79
CA ALA A 10 -1.05 -8.28 40.72
C ALA A 10 -1.60 -7.79 39.36
N VAL A 11 -0.91 -6.83 38.75
CA VAL A 11 -1.14 -6.44 37.36
C VAL A 11 -0.37 -7.42 36.48
N SER A 12 -1.05 -8.47 36.01
CA SER A 12 -0.51 -9.36 34.98
C SER A 12 -0.61 -8.68 33.63
N THR A 13 0.46 -7.99 33.22
CA THR A 13 0.59 -7.46 31.85
C THR A 13 0.97 -8.61 30.92
N VAL A 14 -0.03 -9.21 30.27
CA VAL A 14 0.18 -10.15 29.17
C VAL A 14 0.62 -9.34 27.94
N VAL A 15 1.91 -9.39 27.63
CA VAL A 15 2.46 -8.84 26.38
C VAL A 15 2.26 -9.87 25.28
N ILE A 16 1.23 -9.68 24.44
CA ILE A 16 1.02 -10.49 23.24
C ILE A 16 2.01 -9.97 22.18
N PHE A 17 3.12 -10.68 22.00
CA PHE A 17 3.93 -10.55 20.79
C PHE A 17 3.18 -11.22 19.64
N SER A 18 2.35 -10.44 18.94
CA SER A 18 1.86 -10.84 17.62
C SER A 18 3.07 -10.84 16.67
N ALA A 19 3.63 -12.02 16.42
CA ALA A 19 4.57 -12.23 15.33
C ALA A 19 3.80 -12.04 14.01
N CYS A 20 3.75 -10.80 13.52
CA CYS A 20 3.18 -10.47 12.23
C CYS A 20 4.20 -10.91 11.17
N GLY A 21 4.11 -12.16 10.73
CA GLY A 21 4.74 -12.60 9.51
C GLY A 21 3.95 -12.02 8.35
N SER A 22 4.37 -10.86 7.83
CA SER A 22 3.83 -10.35 6.58
C SER A 22 4.33 -11.24 5.46
N GLU A 23 3.47 -12.09 4.90
CA GLU A 23 3.73 -12.67 3.59
C GLU A 23 4.01 -11.52 2.61
N SER A 24 5.02 -11.69 1.74
CA SER A 24 5.33 -10.69 0.72
C SER A 24 4.07 -10.50 -0.14
N PRO A 25 3.58 -9.26 -0.35
CA PRO A 25 2.39 -9.01 -1.16
C PRO A 25 2.72 -9.11 -2.65
N ASP A 26 3.39 -10.19 -3.05
CA ASP A 26 3.78 -10.46 -4.41
C ASP A 26 2.53 -10.65 -5.27
N GLY A 27 2.49 -9.95 -6.40
CA GLY A 27 1.29 -9.91 -7.23
C GLY A 27 1.29 -8.77 -8.24
N ILE A 28 0.26 -8.80 -9.09
CA ILE A 28 -0.03 -7.73 -10.05
C ILE A 28 -1.30 -7.04 -9.58
N TYR A 29 -1.22 -5.75 -9.32
CA TYR A 29 -2.32 -4.95 -8.84
C TYR A 29 -2.63 -3.84 -9.82
N VAL A 30 -3.90 -3.53 -10.02
CA VAL A 30 -4.33 -2.50 -10.97
C VAL A 30 -5.27 -1.50 -10.32
N ALA A 31 -5.16 -0.26 -10.76
CA ALA A 31 -6.11 0.79 -10.44
C ALA A 31 -6.41 1.58 -11.71
N LYS A 32 -7.66 2.00 -11.85
CA LYS A 32 -8.08 2.87 -12.93
C LYS A 32 -8.76 4.08 -12.35
N TRP A 33 -8.41 5.24 -12.86
CA TRP A 33 -9.03 6.48 -12.45
C TRP A 33 -9.33 7.37 -13.66
N LYS A 34 -10.38 8.16 -13.52
CA LYS A 34 -10.84 9.09 -14.54
C LYS A 34 -11.47 10.29 -13.85
N ASN A 35 -11.10 11.48 -14.30
CA ASN A 35 -11.76 12.72 -13.97
C ASN A 35 -12.09 13.49 -15.27
N GLU A 36 -12.57 14.72 -15.13
CA GLU A 36 -12.95 15.58 -16.26
C GLU A 36 -11.75 16.00 -17.14
N PHE A 37 -10.53 15.96 -16.60
CA PHE A 37 -9.32 16.42 -17.27
C PHE A 37 -8.40 15.28 -17.75
N SER A 38 -8.63 14.04 -17.30
CA SER A 38 -7.72 12.95 -17.58
C SER A 38 -8.24 11.55 -17.23
N VAL A 39 -7.60 10.55 -17.82
CA VAL A 39 -7.76 9.13 -17.51
C VAL A 39 -6.37 8.57 -17.20
N ALA A 40 -6.24 7.69 -16.22
CA ALA A 40 -5.07 6.83 -16.16
C ALA A 40 -5.39 5.40 -15.74
N ASP A 41 -4.55 4.51 -16.24
CA ASP A 41 -4.49 3.10 -15.88
C ASP A 41 -3.14 2.86 -15.23
N ASP A 42 -3.15 2.49 -13.96
CA ASP A 42 -1.95 2.12 -13.21
C ASP A 42 -1.87 0.60 -13.04
N THR A 43 -0.65 0.09 -13.10
CA THR A 43 -0.31 -1.30 -12.76
C THR A 43 0.87 -1.30 -11.80
N ILE A 44 0.70 -1.94 -10.65
CA ILE A 44 1.75 -2.23 -9.68
C ILE A 44 2.12 -3.70 -9.83
N ILE A 45 3.41 -3.99 -9.93
CA ILE A 45 3.94 -5.35 -9.90
C ILE A 45 4.85 -5.43 -8.69
N ILE A 46 4.51 -6.28 -7.72
CA ILE A 46 5.36 -6.57 -6.57
C ILE A 46 5.91 -7.98 -6.77
N LYS A 47 7.23 -8.09 -6.73
CA LYS A 47 7.93 -9.37 -6.80
C LYS A 47 9.23 -9.29 -6.02
N ASP A 48 9.47 -10.22 -5.10
CA ASP A 48 10.72 -10.30 -4.33
C ASP A 48 11.09 -8.96 -3.65
N ASN A 49 10.10 -8.28 -3.05
CA ASN A 49 10.21 -6.92 -2.48
C ASN A 49 10.57 -5.79 -3.46
N ILE A 50 10.58 -6.05 -4.77
CA ILE A 50 10.73 -5.01 -5.80
C ILE A 50 9.36 -4.61 -6.29
N VAL A 51 9.07 -3.32 -6.19
CA VAL A 51 7.81 -2.74 -6.66
C VAL A 51 8.07 -2.00 -7.95
N THR A 52 7.33 -2.34 -9.00
CA THR A 52 7.36 -1.63 -10.29
C THR A 52 5.97 -1.06 -10.56
N LYS A 53 5.87 0.28 -10.56
CA LYS A 53 4.66 1.00 -10.97
C LYS A 53 4.76 1.42 -12.42
N ARG A 54 3.74 1.08 -13.20
CA ARG A 54 3.54 1.52 -14.58
C ARG A 54 2.27 2.34 -14.62
N THR A 55 2.37 3.58 -15.09
CA THR A 55 1.22 4.47 -15.26
C THR A 55 1.08 4.80 -16.73
N GLY A 56 -0.10 4.52 -17.27
CA GLY A 56 -0.52 4.98 -18.58
C GLY A 56 -1.54 6.09 -18.43
N TYR A 57 -1.21 7.30 -18.86
CA TYR A 57 -2.00 8.51 -18.60
C TYR A 57 -2.43 9.20 -19.90
N GLN A 58 -3.65 9.72 -19.94
CA GLN A 58 -4.19 10.47 -21.07
C GLN A 58 -4.88 11.75 -20.59
N LYS A 59 -4.50 12.89 -21.15
CA LYS A 59 -5.20 14.17 -20.95
C LYS A 59 -6.52 14.17 -21.73
N ILE A 60 -7.55 14.77 -21.15
CA ILE A 60 -8.80 15.14 -21.81
C ILE A 60 -8.75 16.65 -22.06
N ARG A 61 -8.88 17.08 -23.31
CA ARG A 61 -8.99 18.50 -23.67
C ARG A 61 -10.12 18.68 -24.68
N ASN A 62 -11.05 19.59 -24.40
CA ASN A 62 -12.23 19.84 -25.23
C ASN A 62 -13.03 18.55 -25.51
N GLY A 63 -13.21 17.71 -24.48
CA GLY A 63 -13.89 16.41 -24.60
C GLY A 63 -13.13 15.32 -25.38
N LYS A 64 -11.91 15.60 -25.86
CA LYS A 64 -11.11 14.65 -26.65
C LYS A 64 -9.94 14.10 -25.85
N LEU A 65 -9.76 12.78 -25.88
CA LEU A 65 -8.57 12.13 -25.36
C LEU A 65 -7.35 12.51 -26.20
N LYS A 66 -6.25 12.83 -25.52
CA LYS A 66 -4.95 13.08 -26.11
C LYS A 66 -4.10 11.80 -26.12
N PRO A 67 -2.97 11.79 -26.84
CA PRO A 67 -2.08 10.64 -26.86
C PRO A 67 -1.72 10.16 -25.45
N LYS A 68 -1.56 8.84 -25.31
CA LYS A 68 -1.19 8.22 -24.04
C LYS A 68 0.28 8.48 -23.74
N GLU A 69 0.53 9.02 -22.56
CA GLU A 69 1.86 9.19 -21.97
C GLU A 69 2.11 8.03 -21.00
N TRP A 70 3.37 7.61 -20.86
CA TRP A 70 3.75 6.47 -20.02
C TRP A 70 4.81 6.89 -19.01
N SER A 71 4.69 6.40 -17.79
CA SER A 71 5.68 6.53 -16.73
C SER A 71 5.94 5.18 -16.08
N VAL A 72 7.19 4.94 -15.72
CA VAL A 72 7.61 3.75 -14.97
C VAL A 72 8.44 4.21 -13.78
N GLN A 73 8.09 3.70 -12.61
CA GLN A 73 8.81 3.93 -11.37
C GLN A 73 9.11 2.60 -10.71
N ARG A 74 10.25 2.51 -10.03
CA ARG A 74 10.69 1.30 -9.33
C ARG A 74 11.28 1.68 -7.98
N TRP A 75 10.92 0.92 -6.96
CA TRP A 75 11.45 1.07 -5.61
C TRP A 75 11.52 -0.28 -4.90
N ARG A 76 12.25 -0.32 -3.79
CA ARG A 76 12.20 -1.45 -2.84
C ARG A 76 11.03 -1.24 -1.89
N PHE A 77 10.35 -2.34 -1.54
CA PHE A 77 9.31 -2.33 -0.52
C PHE A 77 9.90 -1.85 0.82
N ASN A 78 9.22 -0.93 1.50
CA ASN A 78 9.64 -0.30 2.76
C ASN A 78 10.99 0.46 2.72
N ASP A 79 11.46 0.86 1.55
CA ASP A 79 12.61 1.75 1.42
C ASP A 79 12.25 3.17 1.93
N PRO A 80 13.13 3.90 2.65
CA PRO A 80 12.87 5.28 3.06
C PRO A 80 12.44 6.22 1.92
N ASP A 81 12.91 5.97 0.71
CA ASP A 81 12.57 6.77 -0.48
C ASP A 81 11.34 6.23 -1.23
N SER A 82 10.74 5.14 -0.75
CA SER A 82 9.53 4.54 -1.32
C SER A 82 8.25 5.16 -0.74
N PRO A 83 7.15 5.20 -1.50
CA PRO A 83 5.85 5.49 -0.91
C PRO A 83 5.46 4.39 0.08
N VAL A 84 4.71 4.76 1.11
CA VAL A 84 4.11 3.79 2.04
C VAL A 84 3.14 2.90 1.27
N ILE A 85 3.35 1.59 1.36
CA ILE A 85 2.46 0.57 0.77
C ILE A 85 1.80 -0.20 1.91
N GLU A 86 0.48 -0.17 1.94
CA GLU A 86 -0.32 -0.90 2.93
C GLU A 86 -0.88 -2.16 2.25
N PRO A 87 -0.35 -3.36 2.57
CA PRO A 87 -0.84 -4.59 2.00
C PRO A 87 -2.16 -5.03 2.63
N GLY A 88 -3.09 -5.50 1.80
CA GLY A 88 -4.29 -6.24 2.18
C GLY A 88 -4.35 -7.60 1.47
N GLU A 89 -5.39 -8.40 1.75
CA GLU A 89 -5.48 -9.77 1.21
C GLU A 89 -5.56 -9.83 -0.32
N LYS A 90 -6.32 -8.92 -0.94
CA LYS A 90 -6.55 -8.88 -2.41
C LYS A 90 -6.37 -7.48 -2.99
N GLU A 91 -5.73 -6.60 -2.25
CA GLU A 91 -5.49 -5.23 -2.63
C GLU A 91 -4.27 -4.66 -1.92
N ILE A 92 -3.76 -3.56 -2.45
CA ILE A 92 -2.76 -2.72 -1.78
C ILE A 92 -3.20 -1.27 -1.85
N SER A 93 -2.81 -0.47 -0.87
CA SER A 93 -3.01 0.98 -0.90
C SER A 93 -1.68 1.72 -0.97
N ILE A 94 -1.62 2.74 -1.83
CA ILE A 94 -0.48 3.67 -1.94
C ILE A 94 -1.04 5.09 -1.88
N GLY A 95 -0.82 5.78 -0.76
CA GLY A 95 -1.49 7.05 -0.49
C GLY A 95 -3.01 6.90 -0.51
N THR A 96 -3.70 7.65 -1.37
CA THR A 96 -5.17 7.60 -1.50
C THR A 96 -5.66 6.61 -2.56
N THR A 97 -4.77 5.84 -3.19
CA THR A 97 -5.13 4.94 -4.30
C THR A 97 -5.11 3.50 -3.84
N THR A 98 -6.23 2.82 -3.97
CA THR A 98 -6.36 1.37 -3.75
C THR A 98 -6.24 0.64 -5.08
N TYR A 99 -5.36 -0.36 -5.12
CA TYR A 99 -5.07 -1.20 -6.26
C TYR A 99 -5.57 -2.62 -5.98
N LYS A 100 -6.30 -3.21 -6.91
CA LYS A 100 -6.86 -4.56 -6.74
C LYS A 100 -5.95 -5.59 -7.37
N LEU A 101 -5.73 -6.69 -6.65
CA LEU A 101 -5.01 -7.86 -7.16
C LEU A 101 -5.76 -8.40 -8.38
N ILE A 102 -5.01 -8.69 -9.44
CA ILE A 102 -5.48 -9.49 -10.56
C ILE A 102 -4.70 -10.79 -10.55
N GLU A 103 -5.42 -11.90 -10.39
CA GLU A 103 -4.85 -13.23 -10.60
C GLU A 103 -4.65 -13.42 -12.12
N PRO A 104 -3.45 -13.87 -12.56
CA PRO A 104 -3.18 -14.14 -13.97
C PRO A 104 -4.01 -15.29 -14.53
#